data_AF-A0A256FRH6-F1
#
_entry.id   AF-A0A256FRH6-F1
#
_cell.length_a   1.000
_cell.length_b   1.000
_cell.length_c   1.000
_cell.angle_alpha   90.00
_cell.angle_beta   90.00
_cell.angle_gamma   90.00
#
_symmetry.space_group_name_H-M   'P 1'
#
loop_
_entity.id
_entity.type
_entity.pdbx_description
1 polymer ?
#
loop_
_entity_poly.entity_id
_entity_poly.type
_entity_poly.pdbx_seq_one_letter_code
_entity_poly.pdbx_strand_id
1 'polypeptide(L)'
;MITKASEMNRTLRALVMIATINTALAISFVGIGKAGAAAGAEAAVAQAEIQEQPAPETDTFGRSQFILSGNPIIPPRDYGKGLQLPDTNDYSPDESGTIYDIAFLGIENREMQFEIRGYSIADLNSPATGQTLSFPQDQKNIEIRNIVIEIEEVLEGSLTYKIVYRK
;
A
#
# COMPACT_ATOMS: atom_id res chain seq x y z
N MET A 1 39.39 18.58 -53.60
CA MET A 1 38.53 19.11 -52.51
C MET A 1 37.64 17.97 -52.02
N ILE A 2 37.93 17.43 -50.83
CA ILE A 2 37.17 17.61 -49.57
C ILE A 2 35.96 16.65 -49.45
N THR A 3 36.21 15.52 -48.79
CA THR A 3 35.56 14.95 -47.59
C THR A 3 34.03 14.65 -47.53
N LYS A 4 33.78 13.40 -47.10
CA LYS A 4 32.92 12.94 -45.98
C LYS A 4 31.51 12.37 -46.25
N ALA A 5 31.44 11.06 -45.97
CA ALA A 5 30.42 10.24 -45.30
C ALA A 5 29.16 10.89 -44.69
N SER A 6 28.04 10.18 -44.81
CA SER A 6 26.94 10.09 -43.82
C SER A 6 25.91 9.05 -44.34
N GLU A 7 25.19 8.23 -43.58
CA GLU A 7 25.19 7.81 -42.18
C GLU A 7 24.22 6.61 -42.13
N MET A 8 24.60 5.54 -41.44
CA MET A 8 23.72 4.44 -41.07
C MET A 8 23.38 4.62 -39.60
N ASN A 9 22.18 5.13 -39.31
CA ASN A 9 21.75 5.43 -37.95
C ASN A 9 21.13 4.18 -37.31
N ARG A 10 21.88 3.50 -36.44
CA ARG A 10 21.35 2.48 -35.54
C ARG A 10 21.76 2.79 -34.10
N THR A 11 20.74 3.19 -33.34
CA THR A 11 20.47 2.83 -31.94
C THR A 11 21.43 3.32 -30.86
N LEU A 12 20.95 4.40 -30.22
CA LEU A 12 21.04 4.75 -28.80
C LEU A 12 21.36 3.58 -27.86
N ARG A 13 22.35 3.81 -26.97
CA ARG A 13 22.32 3.35 -25.57
C ARG A 13 23.49 3.97 -24.79
N ALA A 14 23.17 4.92 -23.91
CA ALA A 14 23.78 5.15 -22.60
C ALA A 14 23.40 6.55 -22.10
N LEU A 15 22.41 6.63 -21.21
CA LEU A 15 22.16 7.83 -20.42
C LEU A 15 22.98 7.69 -19.13
N VAL A 16 24.00 8.54 -18.99
CA VAL A 16 24.80 8.70 -17.78
C VAL A 16 24.06 9.68 -16.88
N MET A 17 23.62 9.23 -15.70
CA MET A 17 23.16 10.15 -14.65
C MET A 17 24.34 10.44 -13.73
N ILE A 18 24.77 11.69 -13.78
CA ILE A 18 25.81 12.28 -12.92
C ILE A 18 25.18 12.49 -11.54
N ALA A 19 25.64 11.75 -10.54
CA ALA A 19 25.34 12.02 -9.15
C ALA A 19 26.25 13.17 -8.68
N THR A 20 25.66 14.35 -8.41
CA THR A 20 26.36 15.46 -7.77
C THR A 20 26.53 15.15 -6.28
N ILE A 21 27.78 14.87 -5.92
CA ILE A 21 28.25 14.64 -4.56
C ILE A 21 28.35 16.00 -3.87
N ASN A 22 27.53 16.25 -2.84
CA ASN A 22 27.78 17.33 -1.89
C ASN A 22 28.71 16.79 -0.79
N THR A 23 30.01 17.10 -0.92
CA THR A 23 31.03 16.85 0.11
C THR A 23 31.33 18.14 0.85
N ALA A 24 31.11 18.17 2.16
CA ALA A 24 31.97 18.91 3.10
C ALA A 24 31.63 18.50 4.54
N LEU A 25 32.55 17.81 5.22
CA LEU A 25 33.34 18.41 6.29
C LEU A 25 34.34 17.36 6.84
N ALA A 26 35.62 17.70 6.77
CA ALA A 26 36.72 16.91 7.32
C ALA A 26 36.90 17.21 8.80
N ILE A 27 37.14 16.20 9.64
CA ILE A 27 37.97 16.36 10.85
C ILE A 27 38.68 15.04 11.18
N SER A 28 40.02 15.10 11.21
CA SER A 28 40.93 14.04 11.65
C SER A 28 40.94 13.94 13.18
N PHE A 29 41.00 12.72 13.73
CA PHE A 29 41.33 12.54 15.16
C PHE A 29 42.28 11.35 15.37
N VAL A 30 43.53 11.67 15.75
CA VAL A 30 44.35 10.84 16.65
C VAL A 30 44.92 11.77 17.71
N GLY A 31 44.61 11.51 18.97
CA GLY A 31 45.13 12.25 20.12
C GLY A 31 44.34 11.97 21.39
N ILE A 32 44.76 10.93 22.11
CA ILE A 32 44.20 10.45 23.39
C ILE A 32 44.39 11.52 24.47
N GLY A 33 43.30 11.96 25.09
CA GLY A 33 43.32 12.83 26.26
C GLY A 33 41.91 13.07 26.80
N LYS A 34 41.59 12.44 27.93
CA LYS A 34 40.41 12.64 28.82
C LYS A 34 39.25 13.45 28.19
N ALA A 35 38.35 12.76 27.49
CA ALA A 35 37.17 13.37 26.88
C ALA A 35 36.10 13.72 27.93
N GLY A 36 35.84 15.02 28.08
CA GLY A 36 34.54 15.54 28.51
C GLY A 36 33.48 15.33 27.42
N ALA A 37 32.22 15.59 27.79
CA ALA A 37 31.00 15.28 27.06
C ALA A 37 31.06 15.52 25.53
N ALA A 38 30.66 14.49 24.77
CA ALA A 38 30.35 14.54 23.35
C ALA A 38 28.97 13.89 23.19
N ALA A 39 27.96 14.65 22.75
CA ALA A 39 27.64 14.95 21.35
C ALA A 39 26.58 13.97 20.85
N GLY A 40 25.63 14.54 20.10
CA GLY A 40 24.34 13.93 19.78
C GLY A 40 24.48 12.53 19.20
N ALA A 41 23.76 11.59 19.81
CA ALA A 41 23.30 10.43 19.10
C ALA A 41 22.18 10.91 18.17
N GLU A 42 22.38 10.83 16.86
CA GLU A 42 21.27 10.83 15.92
C GLU A 42 20.31 9.73 16.38
N ALA A 43 19.17 10.15 16.93
CA ALA A 43 18.06 9.25 17.16
C ALA A 43 17.74 8.64 15.80
N ALA A 44 18.02 7.35 15.65
CA ALA A 44 17.38 6.55 14.62
C ALA A 44 15.89 6.84 14.76
N VAL A 45 15.33 7.55 13.78
CA VAL A 45 13.88 7.69 13.66
C VAL A 45 13.37 6.27 13.53
N ALA A 46 12.87 5.74 14.65
CA ALA A 46 12.09 4.53 14.65
C ALA A 46 11.01 4.77 13.60
N GLN A 47 11.05 3.98 12.53
CA GLN A 47 9.94 3.89 11.60
C GLN A 47 8.76 3.53 12.49
N ALA A 48 7.83 4.47 12.68
CA ALA A 48 6.63 4.20 13.44
C ALA A 48 5.96 3.02 12.75
N GLU A 49 5.86 1.88 13.44
CA GLU A 49 4.94 0.83 13.04
C GLU A 49 3.58 1.52 12.88
N ILE A 50 3.11 1.60 11.64
CA ILE A 50 1.77 2.07 11.35
C ILE A 50 0.89 1.05 12.02
N GLN A 51 0.33 1.38 13.19
CA GLN A 51 -0.63 0.52 13.85
C GLN A 51 -1.80 0.35 12.88
N GLU A 52 -1.94 -0.84 12.30
CA GLU A 52 -3.08 -1.16 11.45
C GLU A 52 -4.35 -0.96 12.28
N GLN A 53 -5.19 -0.03 11.83
CA GLN A 53 -6.49 0.18 12.43
C GLN A 53 -7.40 -0.98 12.00
N PRO A 54 -8.21 -1.56 12.92
CA PRO A 54 -9.17 -2.56 12.54
C PRO A 54 -10.14 -2.03 11.48
N ALA A 55 -10.59 -2.92 10.62
CA ALA A 55 -11.55 -2.59 9.57
C ALA A 55 -12.84 -2.04 10.18
N PRO A 56 -13.49 -1.05 9.57
CA PRO A 56 -14.83 -0.66 9.95
C PRO A 56 -15.81 -1.84 9.79
N GLU A 57 -16.70 -2.03 10.77
CA GLU A 57 -17.64 -3.15 10.75
C GLU A 57 -18.75 -2.98 9.70
N THR A 58 -19.42 -4.08 9.34
CA THR A 58 -20.41 -4.09 8.24
C THR A 58 -21.65 -3.21 8.47
N ASP A 59 -21.93 -2.79 9.71
CA ASP A 59 -23.04 -1.86 10.02
C ASP A 59 -22.76 -0.42 9.54
N THR A 60 -21.51 -0.13 9.18
CA THR A 60 -21.09 1.14 8.57
C THR A 60 -21.38 1.22 7.07
N PHE A 61 -21.74 0.11 6.42
CA PHE A 61 -22.00 0.08 4.99
C PHE A 61 -23.13 1.05 4.62
N GLY A 62 -23.01 1.71 3.47
CA GLY A 62 -23.90 2.78 3.04
C GLY A 62 -23.63 4.16 3.68
N ARG A 63 -22.68 4.27 4.62
CA ARG A 63 -22.25 5.55 5.21
C ARG A 63 -20.88 5.97 4.66
N SER A 64 -20.62 7.27 4.67
CA SER A 64 -19.30 7.81 4.36
C SER A 64 -18.31 7.44 5.46
N GLN A 65 -17.12 7.01 5.06
CA GLN A 65 -16.04 6.54 5.91
C GLN A 65 -14.71 7.13 5.47
N PHE A 66 -13.78 7.28 6.41
CA PHE A 66 -12.43 7.76 6.16
C PHE A 66 -11.42 6.71 6.63
N ILE A 67 -10.40 6.46 5.82
CA ILE A 67 -9.30 5.57 6.20
C ILE A 67 -7.95 6.13 5.69
N LEU A 68 -6.88 5.76 6.39
CA LEU A 68 -5.50 5.94 5.92
C LEU A 68 -5.03 4.74 5.09
N SER A 69 -4.09 4.98 4.18
CA SER A 69 -3.41 3.92 3.43
C SER A 69 -2.83 2.82 4.34
N GLY A 70 -2.86 1.58 3.86
CA GLY A 70 -2.44 0.38 4.57
C GLY A 70 -3.57 -0.28 5.38
N ASN A 71 -4.67 0.42 5.64
CA ASN A 71 -5.75 -0.12 6.46
C ASN A 71 -6.87 -0.77 5.63
N PRO A 72 -7.55 -1.77 6.21
CA PRO A 72 -8.73 -2.37 5.62
C PRO A 72 -9.93 -1.41 5.58
N ILE A 73 -10.69 -1.45 4.48
CA ILE A 73 -11.93 -0.70 4.28
C ILE A 73 -13.19 -1.53 4.57
N ILE A 74 -13.05 -2.85 4.65
CA ILE A 74 -14.10 -3.80 5.02
C ILE A 74 -13.49 -4.91 5.89
N PRO A 75 -14.25 -5.61 6.74
CA PRO A 75 -13.69 -6.68 7.56
C PRO A 75 -13.62 -8.00 6.80
N PRO A 76 -12.88 -9.01 7.27
CA PRO A 76 -12.87 -10.33 6.64
C PRO A 76 -14.25 -11.02 6.71
N ARG A 77 -14.89 -11.24 5.55
CA ARG A 77 -16.18 -11.96 5.44
C ARG A 77 -16.24 -12.79 4.16
N ASP A 78 -17.14 -13.76 4.11
CA ASP A 78 -17.63 -14.34 2.85
C ASP A 78 -18.82 -13.50 2.36
N TYR A 79 -18.50 -12.48 1.57
CA TYR A 79 -19.49 -11.59 1.00
C TYR A 79 -20.39 -12.27 -0.05
N GLY A 80 -20.04 -13.46 -0.54
CA GLY A 80 -20.92 -14.27 -1.37
C GLY A 80 -22.11 -14.84 -0.57
N LYS A 81 -21.93 -15.10 0.73
CA LYS A 81 -22.99 -15.60 1.62
C LYS A 81 -23.76 -14.49 2.32
N GLY A 82 -23.10 -13.38 2.67
CA GLY A 82 -23.75 -12.26 3.35
C GLY A 82 -22.77 -11.35 4.06
N LEU A 83 -23.29 -10.52 4.97
CA LEU A 83 -22.48 -9.64 5.82
C LEU A 83 -22.14 -10.26 7.18
N GLN A 84 -22.69 -11.44 7.48
CA GLN A 84 -22.48 -12.12 8.75
C GLN A 84 -21.07 -12.69 8.85
N LEU A 85 -20.57 -12.79 10.08
CA LEU A 85 -19.33 -13.49 10.38
C LEU A 85 -19.39 -14.93 9.82
N PRO A 86 -18.34 -15.38 9.12
CA PRO A 86 -18.26 -16.75 8.62
C PRO A 86 -18.39 -17.78 9.75
N ASP A 87 -19.23 -18.80 9.58
CA ASP A 87 -19.32 -19.95 10.49
C ASP A 87 -18.12 -20.88 10.26
N THR A 88 -17.51 -21.39 11.32
CA THR A 88 -16.35 -22.28 11.21
C THR A 88 -16.66 -23.62 10.56
N ASN A 89 -17.91 -24.09 10.63
CA ASN A 89 -18.34 -25.37 10.06
C ASN A 89 -18.52 -25.33 8.54
N ASP A 90 -18.54 -24.13 7.95
CA ASP A 90 -18.85 -23.89 6.54
C ASP A 90 -17.61 -23.95 5.63
N TYR A 91 -16.40 -24.03 6.19
CA TYR A 91 -15.15 -23.93 5.45
C TYR A 91 -14.13 -24.97 5.92
N SER A 92 -13.25 -25.39 5.01
CA SER A 92 -12.05 -26.11 5.40
C SER A 92 -11.07 -25.15 6.09
N PRO A 93 -10.38 -25.54 7.17
CA PRO A 93 -9.32 -24.73 7.77
C PRO A 93 -8.13 -24.50 6.83
N ASP A 94 -7.95 -25.34 5.80
CA ASP A 94 -6.87 -25.20 4.82
C ASP A 94 -7.26 -24.34 3.61
N GLU A 95 -8.54 -23.97 3.47
CA GLU A 95 -9.02 -23.08 2.40
C GLU A 95 -8.72 -21.62 2.76
N SER A 96 -8.31 -20.83 1.76
CA SER A 96 -8.16 -19.38 1.92
C SER A 96 -8.62 -18.63 0.66
N GLY A 97 -9.01 -17.37 0.85
CA GLY A 97 -9.36 -16.46 -0.24
C GLY A 97 -10.86 -16.32 -0.50
N THR A 98 -11.69 -17.27 -0.05
CA THR A 98 -13.16 -17.14 -0.03
C THR A 98 -13.61 -16.10 0.99
N ILE A 99 -13.04 -16.15 2.20
CA ILE A 99 -13.15 -15.07 3.19
C ILE A 99 -12.08 -14.05 2.85
N TYR A 100 -12.46 -12.79 2.71
CA TYR A 100 -11.53 -11.74 2.34
C TYR A 100 -11.88 -10.41 2.96
N ASP A 101 -10.87 -9.55 3.04
CA ASP A 101 -11.05 -8.13 3.20
C ASP A 101 -10.45 -7.37 2.00
N ILE A 102 -10.61 -6.04 2.02
CA ILE A 102 -9.97 -5.16 1.06
C ILE A 102 -9.26 -4.05 1.84
N ALA A 103 -8.00 -3.79 1.52
CA ALA A 103 -7.23 -2.66 2.04
C ALA A 103 -6.96 -1.62 0.97
N PHE A 104 -6.96 -0.34 1.34
CA PHE A 104 -6.51 0.73 0.46
C PHE A 104 -5.01 0.94 0.65
N LEU A 105 -4.19 0.79 -0.39
CA LEU A 105 -2.74 0.90 -0.29
C LEU A 105 -2.22 2.31 -0.59
N GLY A 106 -3.04 3.17 -1.21
CA GLY A 106 -2.64 4.53 -1.60
C GLY A 106 -2.80 4.78 -3.09
N ILE A 107 -2.05 5.75 -3.59
CA ILE A 107 -2.01 6.13 -5.00
C ILE A 107 -0.59 5.91 -5.52
N GLU A 108 -0.46 5.17 -6.62
CA GLU A 108 0.80 5.01 -7.34
C GLU A 108 0.54 5.24 -8.84
N ASN A 109 1.37 6.03 -9.51
CA ASN A 109 1.24 6.30 -10.96
C ASN A 109 -0.14 6.82 -11.40
N ARG A 110 -0.82 7.62 -10.56
CA ARG A 110 -2.22 8.08 -10.75
C ARG A 110 -3.27 6.96 -10.76
N GLU A 111 -2.94 5.84 -10.14
CA GLU A 111 -3.86 4.73 -9.92
C GLU A 111 -4.02 4.49 -8.42
N MET A 112 -5.27 4.39 -7.97
CA MET A 112 -5.61 3.88 -6.65
C MET A 112 -5.26 2.41 -6.58
N GLN A 113 -4.54 2.04 -5.53
CA GLN A 113 -4.12 0.67 -5.27
C GLN A 113 -4.96 0.08 -4.14
N PHE A 114 -5.54 -1.09 -4.38
CA PHE A 114 -6.27 -1.86 -3.38
C PHE A 114 -5.69 -3.25 -3.27
N GLU A 115 -5.62 -3.80 -2.07
CA GLU A 115 -5.24 -5.19 -1.85
C GLU A 115 -6.45 -6.01 -1.42
N ILE A 116 -6.72 -7.10 -2.10
CA ILE A 116 -7.65 -8.13 -1.62
C ILE A 116 -6.84 -9.10 -0.78
N ARG A 117 -7.13 -9.18 0.52
CA ARG A 117 -6.41 -10.08 1.43
C ARG A 117 -7.32 -11.25 1.79
N GLY A 118 -6.86 -12.45 1.49
CA GLY A 118 -7.62 -13.68 1.66
C GLY A 118 -7.26 -14.40 2.96
N TYR A 119 -8.27 -14.79 3.72
CA TYR A 119 -8.14 -15.41 5.03
C TYR A 119 -8.59 -16.86 5.01
N SER A 120 -8.04 -17.65 5.93
CA SER A 120 -8.57 -18.97 6.29
C SER A 120 -9.50 -18.81 7.49
N ILE A 121 -10.51 -19.69 7.60
CA ILE A 121 -11.38 -19.72 8.78
C ILE A 121 -10.62 -20.07 10.07
N ALA A 122 -9.44 -20.69 9.97
CA ALA A 122 -8.59 -21.00 11.12
C ALA A 122 -7.85 -19.77 11.67
N ASP A 123 -7.64 -18.73 10.85
CA ASP A 123 -7.04 -17.45 11.26
C ASP A 123 -7.62 -16.28 10.44
N LEU A 124 -8.54 -15.53 11.07
CA LEU A 124 -9.13 -14.32 10.50
C LEU A 124 -8.35 -13.04 10.84
N ASN A 125 -7.25 -13.13 11.60
CA ASN A 125 -6.45 -11.97 11.98
C ASN A 125 -5.27 -11.77 11.02
N SER A 126 -4.78 -12.86 10.41
CA SER A 126 -3.64 -12.81 9.49
C SER A 126 -4.06 -13.28 8.09
N PRO A 127 -3.85 -12.47 7.03
CA PRO A 127 -4.16 -12.93 5.69
C PRO A 127 -3.17 -14.00 5.22
N ALA A 128 -3.70 -15.06 4.62
CA ALA A 128 -2.91 -16.13 4.02
C ALA A 128 -2.48 -15.80 2.57
N THR A 129 -3.23 -14.92 1.90
CA THR A 129 -2.97 -14.50 0.51
C THR A 129 -3.24 -13.01 0.33
N GLY A 130 -2.62 -12.40 -0.68
CA GLY A 130 -2.81 -10.99 -1.03
C GLY A 130 -2.75 -10.78 -2.55
N GLN A 131 -3.63 -9.94 -3.08
CA GLN A 131 -3.64 -9.55 -4.49
C GLN A 131 -3.90 -8.06 -4.63
N THR A 132 -2.95 -7.34 -5.23
CA THR A 132 -3.11 -5.92 -5.54
C THR A 132 -3.86 -5.72 -6.86
N LEU A 133 -4.81 -4.79 -6.85
CA LEU A 133 -5.54 -4.28 -7.99
C LEU A 133 -5.36 -2.76 -8.10
N SER A 134 -5.28 -2.27 -9.34
CA SER A 134 -5.06 -0.86 -9.65
C SER A 134 -6.25 -0.30 -10.41
N PHE A 135 -6.69 0.90 -10.07
CA PHE A 135 -7.79 1.60 -10.73
C PHE A 135 -7.43 3.07 -10.99
N PRO A 136 -7.87 3.69 -12.09
CA PRO A 136 -7.66 5.12 -12.33
C PRO A 136 -8.10 5.98 -11.14
N GLN A 137 -7.31 6.98 -10.75
CA GLN A 137 -7.57 7.84 -9.58
C GLN A 137 -8.90 8.61 -9.66
N ASP A 138 -9.41 8.88 -10.86
CA ASP A 138 -10.68 9.56 -11.08
C ASP A 138 -11.90 8.61 -11.08
N GLN A 139 -11.69 7.30 -10.98
CA GLN A 139 -12.77 6.31 -10.96
C GLN A 139 -13.61 6.44 -9.67
N LYS A 140 -14.90 6.72 -9.83
CA LYS A 140 -15.84 6.95 -8.71
C LYS A 140 -16.50 5.70 -8.15
N ASN A 141 -16.53 4.63 -8.92
CA ASN A 141 -17.12 3.36 -8.50
C ASN A 141 -16.15 2.23 -8.85
N ILE A 142 -15.67 1.53 -7.83
CA ILE A 142 -14.77 0.40 -7.98
C ILE A 142 -15.51 -0.85 -7.54
N GLU A 143 -15.60 -1.84 -8.42
CA GLU A 143 -16.21 -3.12 -8.11
C GLU A 143 -15.11 -4.16 -7.91
N ILE A 144 -15.08 -4.74 -6.71
CA ILE A 144 -14.16 -5.81 -6.34
C ILE A 144 -15.01 -6.94 -5.76
N ARG A 145 -15.15 -8.01 -6.55
CA ARG A 145 -15.98 -9.18 -6.20
C ARG A 145 -17.42 -8.73 -5.87
N ASN A 146 -17.91 -9.00 -4.66
CA ASN A 146 -19.27 -8.68 -4.21
C ASN A 146 -19.43 -7.27 -3.62
N ILE A 147 -18.36 -6.46 -3.67
CA ILE A 147 -18.29 -5.14 -3.03
C ILE A 147 -18.13 -4.05 -4.07
N VAL A 148 -18.96 -3.02 -3.96
CA VAL A 148 -18.77 -1.75 -4.67
C VAL A 148 -18.27 -0.72 -3.67
N ILE A 149 -17.18 -0.07 -4.03
CA ILE A 149 -16.56 1.03 -3.30
C ILE A 149 -16.91 2.31 -4.07
N GLU A 150 -17.76 3.15 -3.49
CA GLU A 150 -18.04 4.49 -3.99
C GLU A 150 -16.98 5.44 -3.43
N ILE A 151 -16.18 6.04 -4.32
CA ILE A 151 -15.08 6.94 -3.96
C ILE A 151 -15.62 8.37 -3.88
N GLU A 152 -15.64 8.93 -2.67
CA GLU A 152 -16.03 10.31 -2.45
C GLU A 152 -14.83 11.25 -2.67
N GLU A 153 -13.69 10.92 -2.04
CA GLU A 153 -12.42 11.66 -2.17
C GLU A 153 -11.23 10.71 -2.02
N VAL A 154 -10.16 10.98 -2.77
CA VAL A 154 -8.89 10.24 -2.65
C VAL A 154 -7.70 11.20 -2.68
N LEU A 155 -6.79 11.02 -1.73
CA LEU A 155 -5.57 11.83 -1.53
C LEU A 155 -4.35 10.90 -1.41
N GLU A 156 -3.13 11.47 -1.38
CA GLU A 156 -1.83 10.75 -1.33
C GLU A 156 -1.57 10.00 0.01
N GLY A 157 -2.58 9.37 0.59
CA GLY A 157 -2.46 8.69 1.88
C GLY A 157 -3.79 8.40 2.57
N SER A 158 -4.90 8.83 1.99
CA SER A 158 -6.23 8.62 2.57
C SER A 158 -7.31 8.46 1.52
N LEU A 159 -8.37 7.78 1.94
CA LEU A 159 -9.54 7.53 1.13
C LEU A 159 -10.80 7.85 1.94
N THR A 160 -11.68 8.65 1.35
CA THR A 160 -13.05 8.86 1.81
C THR A 160 -13.99 8.12 0.87
N TYR A 161 -14.79 7.20 1.40
CA TYR A 161 -15.53 6.23 0.60
C TYR A 161 -16.83 5.80 1.27
N LYS A 162 -17.66 5.09 0.50
CA LYS A 162 -18.82 4.35 0.98
C LYS A 162 -18.82 2.95 0.39
N ILE A 163 -19.21 1.97 1.21
CA ILE A 163 -19.37 0.59 0.76
C ILE A 163 -20.83 0.34 0.39
N VAL A 164 -21.02 -0.21 -0.80
CA VAL A 164 -22.30 -0.76 -1.26
C VAL A 164 -22.13 -2.26 -1.47
N TYR A 165 -22.83 -3.03 -0.66
CA TYR A 165 -22.89 -4.49 -0.79
C TYR A 165 -23.95 -4.89 -1.82
N ARG A 166 -23.56 -5.66 -2.84
CA ARG A 166 -24.46 -6.18 -3.86
C ARG A 166 -24.48 -7.71 -3.76
N LYS A 167 -25.64 -8.26 -3.43
CA LYS A 167 -25.90 -9.71 -3.34
C LYS A 167 -26.58 -10.20 -4.62
#